data_AF-I0HL58-F1
#
_entry.id   AF-I0HL58-F1
#
_cell.length_a   1.000
_cell.length_b   1.000
_cell.length_c   1.000
_cell.angle_alpha   90.00
_cell.angle_beta   90.00
_cell.angle_gamma   90.00
#
_symmetry.space_group_name_H-M   'P 1'
#
loop_
_entity.id
_entity.type
_entity.pdbx_description
1 polymer ?
#
loop_
_entity_poly.entity_id
_entity_poly.type
_entity_poly.pdbx_seq_one_letter_code
_entity_poly.pdbx_strand_id
1 'polypeptide(L)'
;MNDSQHPVESPEPGHDPAAPAAGFSARRRRLLRIAGGAAPASLMLVGRPVHATYNCVSTSAWGSAMVSASATAGSSHSTPIDCWSYSHWCNNTSYGSYGKPWDKLCSKLNKYQGDFTKAKANIKISDCGIVTPTGLDKSYKVYDALMGTCTGSSDFTKNIMVALLNQMLLGTSSLSPTRCAPAPDVYTMAGGNYRLPSGKSWGKTEINDYVKKNYLSRPN
;
A
#
# COMPACT_ATOMS: atom_id res chain seq x y z
N MET A 1 11.50 6.28 76.15
CA MET A 1 11.04 5.06 75.43
C MET A 1 9.52 5.03 75.54
N ASN A 2 8.81 5.18 74.41
CA ASN A 2 7.38 4.92 74.09
C ASN A 2 6.27 5.44 75.04
N ASP A 3 5.05 5.83 74.64
CA ASP A 3 4.27 5.62 73.41
C ASP A 3 3.02 6.55 73.39
N SER A 4 2.32 6.53 72.24
CA SER A 4 0.86 6.73 72.05
C SER A 4 0.26 8.12 71.72
N GLN A 5 -0.32 8.16 70.52
CA GLN A 5 -1.25 9.15 69.96
C GLN A 5 -2.73 8.78 70.19
N HIS A 6 -3.62 9.79 70.17
CA HIS A 6 -4.93 9.94 69.48
C HIS A 6 -5.59 11.24 70.05
N PRO A 7 -6.65 11.88 69.48
CA PRO A 7 -7.57 11.48 68.40
C PRO A 7 -7.87 12.58 67.34
N VAL A 8 -8.85 12.25 66.48
CA VAL A 8 -9.38 12.89 65.26
C VAL A 8 -10.41 13.99 65.59
N GLU A 9 -10.45 15.10 64.83
CA GLU A 9 -11.73 15.77 64.46
C GLU A 9 -11.53 16.87 63.40
N SER A 10 -12.43 16.94 62.41
CA SER A 10 -13.20 18.14 62.06
C SER A 10 -14.00 17.94 60.75
N PRO A 11 -15.29 18.35 60.68
CA PRO A 11 -16.10 18.34 59.46
C PRO A 11 -16.33 19.74 58.85
N GLU A 12 -16.68 19.73 57.56
CA GLU A 12 -17.51 20.70 56.80
C GLU A 12 -16.95 22.14 56.59
N PRO A 13 -17.33 22.90 55.52
CA PRO A 13 -18.72 23.20 55.12
C PRO A 13 -19.02 23.49 53.62
N GLY A 14 -20.31 23.47 53.28
CA GLY A 14 -20.86 23.98 52.02
C GLY A 14 -21.15 25.49 52.04
N HIS A 15 -21.27 26.10 50.84
CA HIS A 15 -21.84 27.44 50.66
C HIS A 15 -22.47 27.63 49.27
N ASP A 16 -23.61 28.31 49.29
CA ASP A 16 -24.49 28.76 48.21
C ASP A 16 -23.93 29.93 47.36
N PRO A 17 -24.60 30.33 46.25
CA PRO A 17 -23.97 30.96 45.08
C PRO A 17 -24.24 32.48 44.92
N ALA A 18 -23.33 33.19 44.24
CA ALA A 18 -23.62 34.35 43.37
C ALA A 18 -22.36 34.72 42.54
N ALA A 19 -22.57 35.10 41.28
CA ALA A 19 -21.58 35.13 40.19
C ALA A 19 -20.80 36.48 40.06
N PRO A 20 -20.18 36.81 38.91
CA PRO A 20 -18.79 36.49 38.53
C PRO A 20 -17.95 37.75 38.17
N ALA A 21 -16.61 37.71 38.30
CA ALA A 21 -15.70 38.44 37.38
C ALA A 21 -14.21 38.11 37.62
N ALA A 22 -13.55 37.83 36.50
CA ALA A 22 -12.15 38.11 36.16
C ALA A 22 -11.01 37.47 36.99
N GLY A 23 -10.23 36.62 36.31
CA GLY A 23 -8.94 36.15 36.82
C GLY A 23 -8.28 35.13 35.91
N PHE A 24 -7.97 35.50 34.66
CA PHE A 24 -7.03 34.74 33.83
C PHE A 24 -5.64 34.77 34.50
N SER A 25 -5.18 33.66 35.07
CA SER A 25 -3.76 33.27 35.05
C SER A 25 -3.54 31.85 35.58
N ALA A 26 -3.21 30.96 34.65
CA ALA A 26 -2.20 29.91 34.80
C ALA A 26 -2.02 29.18 36.15
N ARG A 27 -2.38 27.89 36.18
CA ARG A 27 -1.34 26.86 36.42
C ARG A 27 -1.71 25.49 35.89
N ARG A 28 -0.91 25.06 34.92
CA ARG A 28 -0.86 23.74 34.30
C ARG A 28 -0.58 22.64 35.35
N ARG A 29 -1.03 21.43 35.01
CA ARG A 29 -0.68 20.09 35.55
C ARG A 29 -1.58 19.58 36.68
N ARG A 30 -2.60 18.81 36.29
CA ARG A 30 -2.86 17.53 36.96
C ARG A 30 -3.11 16.44 35.91
N LEU A 31 -2.13 15.56 35.84
CA LEU A 31 -2.11 14.31 35.11
C LEU A 31 -3.25 13.38 35.57
N LEU A 32 -3.85 12.73 34.57
CA LEU A 32 -4.34 11.35 34.56
C LEU A 32 -4.56 10.69 35.93
N ARG A 33 -5.84 10.54 36.31
CA ARG A 33 -6.28 9.35 37.05
C ARG A 33 -7.52 8.77 36.38
N ILE A 34 -7.27 7.60 35.82
CA ILE A 34 -8.18 6.65 35.20
C ILE A 34 -9.31 6.30 36.19
N ALA A 35 -10.54 6.59 35.79
CA ALA A 35 -11.73 5.87 36.21
C ALA A 35 -12.41 5.48 34.87
N GLY A 36 -12.31 4.24 34.43
CA GLY A 36 -12.96 3.12 35.10
C GLY A 36 -14.44 3.05 34.69
N GLY A 37 -14.74 3.25 33.41
CA GLY A 37 -16.08 3.12 32.85
C GLY A 37 -15.95 2.75 31.39
N ALA A 38 -16.50 1.59 31.02
CA ALA A 38 -16.39 0.98 29.71
C ALA A 38 -16.79 1.96 28.59
N ALA A 39 -15.80 2.46 27.85
CA ALA A 39 -16.05 3.15 26.59
C ALA A 39 -16.35 2.09 25.52
N PRO A 40 -17.45 2.22 24.75
CA PRO A 40 -17.75 1.30 23.67
C PRO A 40 -16.65 1.41 22.62
N ALA A 41 -15.91 0.34 22.41
CA ALA A 41 -14.88 0.18 21.37
C ALA A 41 -15.47 0.11 19.94
N SER A 42 -16.66 0.67 19.71
CA SER A 42 -17.46 0.50 18.50
C SER A 42 -17.69 1.79 17.70
N LEU A 43 -17.00 2.90 18.01
CA LEU A 43 -17.22 4.18 17.31
C LEU A 43 -15.94 5.02 17.02
N MET A 44 -14.80 4.35 16.78
CA MET A 44 -13.59 5.01 16.23
C MET A 44 -13.09 4.36 14.93
N LEU A 45 -14.01 4.05 14.01
CA LEU A 45 -13.64 3.61 12.64
C LEU A 45 -14.40 4.37 11.55
N VAL A 46 -14.90 5.57 11.86
CA VAL A 46 -15.41 6.52 10.85
C VAL A 46 -14.54 7.77 10.89
N GLY A 47 -13.33 7.62 10.36
CA GLY A 47 -12.35 8.70 10.37
C GLY A 47 -11.20 8.43 9.43
N ARG A 48 -11.50 8.07 8.17
CA ARG A 48 -10.48 8.21 7.13
C ARG A 48 -10.41 9.68 6.75
N PRO A 49 -9.22 10.31 6.76
CA PRO A 49 -9.09 11.70 6.33
C PRO A 49 -9.59 11.82 4.88
N VAL A 50 -10.49 12.79 4.67
CA VAL A 50 -11.07 13.17 3.37
C VAL A 50 -10.00 13.92 2.55
N HIS A 51 -8.95 13.19 2.18
CA HIS A 51 -7.92 13.57 1.20
C HIS A 51 -7.37 12.33 0.48
N ALA A 52 -8.18 11.27 0.36
CA ALA A 52 -7.83 10.11 -0.43
C ALA A 52 -8.23 10.34 -1.90
N THR A 53 -7.40 11.07 -2.64
CA THR A 53 -7.49 11.17 -4.10
C THR A 53 -7.21 9.82 -4.79
N TYR A 54 -6.87 8.77 -4.01
CA TYR A 54 -6.55 7.42 -4.44
C TYR A 54 -7.08 6.41 -3.40
N ASN A 55 -8.18 5.70 -3.70
CA ASN A 55 -8.68 4.56 -2.90
C ASN A 55 -8.35 3.23 -3.59
N CYS A 56 -7.07 2.92 -3.69
CA CYS A 56 -6.64 1.53 -3.89
C CYS A 56 -6.74 0.76 -2.56
N VAL A 57 -6.91 -0.56 -2.66
CA VAL A 57 -7.05 -1.44 -1.50
C VAL A 57 -5.67 -1.91 -1.08
N SER A 58 -5.22 -1.53 0.12
CA SER A 58 -3.96 -2.04 0.67
C SER A 58 -3.96 -3.56 0.80
N THR A 59 -2.77 -4.17 0.83
CA THR A 59 -2.60 -5.62 1.01
C THR A 59 -3.38 -6.14 2.23
N SER A 60 -3.26 -5.43 3.36
CA SER A 60 -4.00 -5.71 4.59
C SER A 60 -5.52 -5.60 4.43
N ALA A 61 -6.04 -4.54 3.80
CA ALA A 61 -7.48 -4.34 3.61
C ALA A 61 -8.09 -5.38 2.67
N TRP A 62 -7.35 -5.78 1.64
CA TRP A 62 -7.77 -6.84 0.73
C TRP A 62 -7.79 -8.20 1.43
N GLY A 63 -6.77 -8.47 2.25
CA GLY A 63 -6.70 -9.68 3.06
C GLY A 63 -7.90 -9.81 4.00
N SER A 64 -8.32 -8.70 4.61
CA SER A 64 -9.52 -8.64 5.45
C SER A 64 -10.81 -8.85 4.65
N ALA A 65 -10.96 -8.25 3.48
CA ALA A 65 -12.13 -8.42 2.62
C ALA A 65 -12.31 -9.87 2.13
N MET A 66 -11.21 -10.57 1.89
CA MET A 66 -11.24 -12.00 1.54
C MET A 66 -11.62 -12.93 2.71
N VAL A 67 -11.67 -12.42 3.95
CA VAL A 67 -12.00 -13.22 5.15
C VAL A 67 -13.41 -12.91 5.64
N SER A 68 -13.89 -11.69 5.44
CA SER A 68 -15.23 -11.28 5.88
C SER A 68 -16.12 -11.01 4.66
N ALA A 69 -17.10 -11.89 4.42
CA ALA A 69 -18.08 -11.74 3.33
C ALA A 69 -18.92 -10.45 3.42
N SER A 70 -19.01 -9.85 4.61
CA SER A 70 -19.69 -8.58 4.89
C SER A 70 -18.78 -7.35 4.80
N ALA A 71 -17.45 -7.54 4.76
CA ALA A 71 -16.52 -6.49 4.40
C ALA A 71 -16.35 -6.49 2.88
N THR A 72 -17.41 -6.09 2.17
CA THR A 72 -17.21 -5.51 0.83
C THR A 72 -16.25 -4.35 1.04
N ALA A 73 -14.96 -4.56 0.76
CA ALA A 73 -14.01 -3.47 0.61
C ALA A 73 -14.64 -2.58 -0.45
N GLY A 74 -15.30 -1.51 0.00
CA GLY A 74 -16.16 -0.68 -0.83
C GLY A 74 -15.38 -0.31 -2.06
N SER A 75 -15.71 -0.95 -3.18
CA SER A 75 -15.22 -0.64 -4.51
C SER A 75 -15.94 0.62 -5.00
N SER A 76 -16.01 1.63 -4.13
CA SER A 76 -16.62 2.91 -4.38
C SER A 76 -15.69 3.65 -5.34
N HIS A 77 -15.87 3.43 -6.63
CA HIS A 77 -15.45 4.26 -7.77
C HIS A 77 -14.24 5.16 -7.47
N SER A 78 -13.13 4.52 -7.12
CA SER A 78 -11.89 5.19 -6.81
C SER A 78 -11.15 5.51 -8.08
N THR A 79 -10.44 6.64 -8.12
CA THR A 79 -9.38 6.87 -9.10
C THR A 79 -8.36 5.72 -8.99
N PRO A 80 -8.31 4.81 -9.98
CA PRO A 80 -7.36 3.71 -9.96
C PRO A 80 -5.93 4.28 -10.10
N ILE A 81 -4.93 3.49 -9.67
CA ILE A 81 -3.53 3.83 -9.93
C ILE A 81 -3.37 3.97 -11.43
N ASP A 82 -2.78 5.09 -11.83
CA ASP A 82 -2.56 5.37 -13.23
C ASP A 82 -1.17 4.90 -13.64
N CYS A 83 -1.10 3.76 -14.34
CA CYS A 83 0.16 3.19 -14.81
C CYS A 83 0.01 2.50 -16.16
N TRP A 84 1.13 2.10 -16.76
CA TRP A 84 1.11 1.32 -18.00
C TRP A 84 0.46 -0.04 -17.80
N SER A 85 -0.49 -0.38 -18.66
CA SER A 85 -1.03 -1.74 -18.78
C SER A 85 -0.06 -2.66 -19.52
N TYR A 86 -0.38 -3.95 -19.50
CA TYR A 86 0.28 -4.95 -20.33
C TYR A 86 0.33 -4.56 -21.81
N SER A 87 -0.77 -4.07 -22.40
CA SER A 87 -0.81 -3.66 -23.81
C SER A 87 0.15 -2.51 -24.13
N HIS A 88 0.35 -1.55 -23.22
CA HIS A 88 1.34 -0.49 -23.41
C HIS A 88 2.76 -1.05 -23.45
N TRP A 89 3.07 -2.03 -22.59
CA TRP A 89 4.36 -2.69 -22.59
C TRP A 89 4.60 -3.54 -23.85
N CYS A 90 3.61 -4.27 -24.33
CA CYS A 90 3.75 -5.07 -25.56
C CYS A 90 3.89 -4.22 -26.81
N ASN A 91 3.07 -3.18 -26.94
CA ASN A 91 3.00 -2.36 -28.16
C ASN A 91 3.90 -1.11 -28.12
N ASN A 92 4.52 -0.84 -26.96
CA ASN A 92 5.27 0.38 -26.69
C ASN A 92 4.48 1.67 -27.04
N THR A 93 3.21 1.69 -26.66
CA THR A 93 2.34 2.85 -26.86
C THR A 93 2.47 3.82 -25.69
N SER A 94 2.29 5.11 -25.99
CA SER A 94 2.32 6.16 -24.98
C SER A 94 1.08 6.09 -24.10
N TYR A 95 1.24 6.41 -22.82
CA TYR A 95 0.12 6.50 -21.88
C TYR A 95 0.15 7.82 -21.11
N GLY A 96 -0.92 8.61 -21.24
CA GLY A 96 -1.08 9.90 -20.57
C GLY A 96 0.18 10.77 -20.66
N SER A 97 0.58 11.35 -19.53
CA SER A 97 1.82 12.14 -19.39
C SER A 97 3.09 11.29 -19.17
N TYR A 98 2.97 9.97 -19.06
CA TYR A 98 4.13 9.10 -18.80
C TYR A 98 4.94 8.79 -20.06
N GLY A 99 4.32 8.93 -21.23
CA GLY A 99 4.93 8.54 -22.49
C GLY A 99 5.00 7.02 -22.64
N LYS A 100 5.98 6.55 -23.41
CA LYS A 100 6.16 5.13 -23.74
C LYS A 100 6.96 4.39 -22.66
N PRO A 101 6.56 3.17 -22.26
CA PRO A 101 7.23 2.46 -21.17
C PRO A 101 8.68 2.07 -21.50
N TRP A 102 8.96 1.65 -22.76
CA TRP A 102 10.32 1.27 -23.13
C TRP A 102 11.28 2.45 -23.20
N ASP A 103 10.81 3.63 -23.59
CA ASP A 103 11.64 4.83 -23.58
C ASP A 103 12.08 5.18 -22.15
N LYS A 104 11.16 5.05 -21.18
CA LYS A 104 11.43 5.24 -19.75
C LYS A 104 12.36 4.16 -19.20
N LEU A 105 12.16 2.90 -19.59
CA LEU A 105 13.04 1.81 -19.21
C LEU A 105 14.47 2.02 -19.75
N CYS A 106 14.59 2.28 -21.05
CA CYS A 106 15.86 2.56 -21.73
C CYS A 106 16.59 3.76 -21.09
N SER A 107 15.87 4.82 -20.78
CA SER A 107 16.42 5.98 -20.08
C SER A 107 16.91 5.62 -18.67
N LYS A 108 16.12 4.88 -17.89
CA LYS A 108 16.48 4.44 -16.54
C LYS A 108 17.72 3.54 -16.53
N LEU A 109 17.83 2.65 -17.52
CA LEU A 109 18.95 1.71 -17.67
C LEU A 109 20.16 2.32 -18.38
N ASN A 110 20.01 3.53 -18.94
CA ASN A 110 20.99 4.15 -19.83
C ASN A 110 21.41 3.23 -20.99
N LYS A 111 20.45 2.55 -21.61
CA LYS A 111 20.65 1.61 -22.74
C LYS A 111 19.63 1.87 -23.84
N TYR A 112 20.02 1.75 -25.10
CA TYR A 112 19.11 1.74 -26.28
C TYR A 112 18.08 2.89 -26.29
N GLN A 113 18.49 4.11 -25.93
CA GLN A 113 17.60 5.27 -25.81
C GLN A 113 16.82 5.50 -27.12
N GLY A 114 15.49 5.42 -27.06
CA GLY A 114 14.58 5.59 -28.21
C GLY A 114 14.56 4.43 -29.22
N ASP A 115 15.38 3.40 -29.05
CA ASP A 115 15.46 2.25 -29.96
C ASP A 115 14.72 1.04 -29.37
N PHE A 116 13.40 1.03 -29.57
CA PHE A 116 12.54 -0.06 -29.11
C PHE A 116 12.94 -1.42 -29.68
N THR A 117 13.43 -1.47 -30.92
CA THR A 117 13.82 -2.74 -31.58
C THR A 117 15.01 -3.36 -30.86
N LYS A 118 16.06 -2.57 -30.59
CA LYS A 118 17.21 -3.06 -29.80
C LYS A 118 16.85 -3.35 -28.37
N ALA A 119 15.99 -2.54 -27.75
CA ALA A 119 15.55 -2.74 -26.37
C ALA A 119 14.87 -4.11 -26.19
N LYS A 120 13.89 -4.44 -27.04
CA LYS A 120 13.22 -5.76 -27.03
C LYS A 120 14.18 -6.93 -27.22
N ALA A 121 15.15 -6.74 -28.12
CA ALA A 121 16.06 -7.80 -28.50
C ALA A 121 17.12 -8.11 -27.43
N ASN A 122 17.42 -7.17 -26.52
CA ASN A 122 18.61 -7.24 -25.67
C ASN A 122 18.37 -7.02 -24.17
N ILE A 123 17.33 -6.28 -23.74
CA ILE A 123 17.12 -6.01 -22.31
C ILE A 123 16.61 -7.28 -21.62
N LYS A 124 17.40 -7.77 -20.67
CA LYS A 124 17.11 -8.94 -19.84
C LYS A 124 16.43 -8.53 -18.53
N ILE A 125 15.76 -9.48 -17.89
CA ILE A 125 15.17 -9.25 -16.56
C ILE A 125 16.26 -8.86 -15.55
N SER A 126 17.45 -9.47 -15.64
CA SER A 126 18.60 -9.12 -14.78
C SER A 126 19.06 -7.66 -14.93
N ASP A 127 18.87 -7.03 -16.08
CA ASP A 127 19.26 -5.63 -16.29
C ASP A 127 18.37 -4.66 -15.51
N CYS A 128 17.13 -5.06 -15.20
CA CYS A 128 16.14 -4.18 -14.59
C CYS A 128 16.32 -4.01 -13.08
N GLY A 129 17.14 -4.85 -12.43
CA GLY A 129 17.31 -4.78 -10.97
C GLY A 129 16.03 -5.08 -10.16
N ILE A 130 15.02 -5.67 -10.80
CA ILE A 130 13.78 -6.12 -10.16
C ILE A 130 13.91 -7.57 -9.68
N VAL A 131 13.06 -7.95 -8.72
CA VAL A 131 12.92 -9.37 -8.33
C VAL A 131 12.37 -10.16 -9.52
N THR A 132 12.96 -11.32 -9.78
CA THR A 132 12.51 -12.18 -10.87
C THR A 132 11.29 -12.98 -10.43
N PRO A 133 10.14 -12.90 -11.13
CA PRO A 133 8.96 -13.67 -10.77
C PRO A 133 9.22 -15.17 -10.79
N THR A 134 8.64 -15.91 -9.84
CA THR A 134 8.77 -17.36 -9.77
C THR A 134 8.27 -18.02 -11.04
N GLY A 135 9.13 -18.80 -11.67
CA GLY A 135 8.91 -19.46 -12.96
C GLY A 135 9.64 -18.81 -14.12
N LEU A 136 10.22 -17.62 -13.96
CA LEU A 136 11.06 -16.99 -14.98
C LEU A 136 12.54 -17.07 -14.61
N ASP A 137 13.39 -17.14 -15.63
CA ASP A 137 14.85 -17.02 -15.51
C ASP A 137 15.31 -15.57 -15.72
N LYS A 138 16.35 -15.13 -15.00
CA LYS A 138 16.86 -13.75 -15.08
C LYS A 138 17.47 -13.41 -16.44
N SER A 139 17.94 -14.42 -17.16
CA SER A 139 18.56 -14.28 -18.49
C SER A 139 17.55 -14.03 -19.60
N TYR A 140 16.26 -14.29 -19.36
CA TYR A 140 15.22 -14.03 -20.33
C TYR A 140 15.07 -12.54 -20.62
N LYS A 141 14.70 -12.26 -21.88
CA LYS A 141 14.39 -10.90 -22.31
C LYS A 141 13.09 -10.46 -21.68
N VAL A 142 13.04 -9.20 -21.25
CA VAL A 142 11.81 -8.62 -20.65
C VAL A 142 10.65 -8.73 -21.64
N TYR A 143 10.90 -8.46 -22.92
CA TYR A 143 9.86 -8.53 -23.95
C TYR A 143 9.31 -9.95 -24.11
N ASP A 144 10.17 -10.96 -24.17
CA ASP A 144 9.75 -12.36 -24.34
C ASP A 144 8.95 -12.86 -23.13
N ALA A 145 9.35 -12.46 -21.92
CA ALA A 145 8.62 -12.79 -20.70
C ALA A 145 7.21 -12.19 -20.68
N LEU A 146 7.08 -10.93 -21.14
CA LEU A 146 5.80 -10.25 -21.29
C LEU A 146 4.95 -10.90 -22.39
N MET A 147 5.50 -11.14 -23.57
CA MET A 147 4.78 -11.78 -24.69
C MET A 147 4.36 -13.22 -24.38
N GLY A 148 5.01 -13.85 -23.40
CA GLY A 148 4.75 -15.24 -23.02
C GLY A 148 5.42 -16.25 -23.91
N THR A 149 6.55 -15.87 -24.52
CA THR A 149 7.35 -16.75 -25.37
C THR A 149 8.45 -17.49 -24.60
N CYS A 150 8.72 -17.11 -23.35
CA CYS A 150 9.63 -17.84 -22.46
C CYS A 150 8.95 -18.98 -21.71
N THR A 151 9.72 -20.01 -21.39
CA THR A 151 9.32 -21.07 -20.46
C THR A 151 8.93 -20.50 -19.10
N GLY A 152 7.83 -21.02 -18.52
CA GLY A 152 7.31 -20.58 -17.23
C GLY A 152 6.57 -19.24 -17.25
N SER A 153 6.37 -18.64 -18.44
CA SER A 153 5.45 -17.51 -18.58
C SER A 153 4.00 -17.94 -18.35
N SER A 154 3.27 -17.14 -17.59
CA SER A 154 1.87 -17.33 -17.21
C SER A 154 1.23 -15.96 -17.00
N ASP A 155 -0.09 -15.88 -16.90
CA ASP A 155 -0.77 -14.62 -16.59
C ASP A 155 -0.25 -13.99 -15.29
N PHE A 156 0.08 -14.82 -14.30
CA PHE A 156 0.70 -14.36 -13.06
C PHE A 156 2.04 -13.67 -13.35
N THR A 157 2.96 -14.34 -14.06
CA THR A 157 4.30 -13.78 -14.30
C THR A 157 4.24 -12.54 -15.19
N LYS A 158 3.32 -12.48 -16.16
CA LYS A 158 3.10 -11.30 -17.00
C LYS A 158 2.62 -10.10 -16.19
N ASN A 159 1.56 -10.28 -15.38
CA ASN A 159 0.99 -9.18 -14.61
C ASN A 159 1.93 -8.71 -13.49
N ILE A 160 2.59 -9.63 -12.79
CA ILE A 160 3.53 -9.24 -11.74
C ILE A 160 4.78 -8.57 -12.32
N MET A 161 5.26 -8.99 -13.50
CA MET A 161 6.36 -8.32 -14.20
C MET A 161 6.01 -6.87 -14.54
N VAL A 162 4.82 -6.63 -15.09
CA VAL A 162 4.32 -5.25 -15.36
C VAL A 162 4.26 -4.45 -14.07
N ALA A 163 3.73 -5.02 -12.99
CA ALA A 163 3.64 -4.35 -11.69
C ALA A 163 5.03 -3.95 -11.14
N LEU A 164 6.02 -4.85 -11.23
CA LEU A 164 7.40 -4.59 -10.79
C LEU A 164 8.06 -3.49 -11.62
N LEU A 165 7.93 -3.54 -12.95
CA LEU A 165 8.47 -2.53 -13.86
C LEU A 165 7.81 -1.16 -13.62
N ASN A 166 6.50 -1.14 -13.41
CA ASN A 166 5.76 0.08 -13.09
C ASN A 166 6.22 0.67 -11.75
N GLN A 167 6.41 -0.15 -10.71
CA GLN A 167 6.95 0.33 -9.44
C GLN A 167 8.37 0.88 -9.56
N MET A 168 9.22 0.21 -10.34
CA MET A 168 10.59 0.68 -10.59
C MET A 168 10.63 2.05 -11.28
N LEU A 169 9.76 2.25 -12.28
CA LEU A 169 9.77 3.46 -13.12
C LEU A 169 8.92 4.61 -12.57
N LEU A 170 7.84 4.29 -11.87
CA LEU A 170 6.87 5.25 -11.34
C LEU A 170 6.94 5.36 -9.81
N GLY A 171 7.92 4.74 -9.16
CA GLY A 171 8.09 4.75 -7.70
C GLY A 171 8.09 6.15 -7.06
N THR A 172 8.54 7.15 -7.81
CA THR A 172 8.66 8.54 -7.35
C THR A 172 7.57 9.48 -7.88
N SER A 173 6.64 8.98 -8.71
CA SER A 173 5.58 9.83 -9.26
C SER A 173 4.47 10.11 -8.24
N SER A 174 3.74 11.21 -8.44
CA SER A 174 2.54 11.51 -7.64
C SER A 174 1.49 10.37 -7.70
N LEU A 175 1.50 9.62 -8.80
CA LEU A 175 0.61 8.51 -9.12
C LEU A 175 1.29 7.14 -8.90
N SER A 176 2.27 7.08 -8.01
CA SER A 176 3.08 5.88 -7.81
C SER A 176 2.25 4.66 -7.41
N PRO A 177 2.44 3.50 -8.08
CA PRO A 177 1.84 2.24 -7.67
C PRO A 177 2.22 1.81 -6.24
N THR A 178 3.32 2.36 -5.70
CA THR A 178 3.81 2.07 -4.35
C THR A 178 2.88 2.58 -3.24
N ARG A 179 2.01 3.55 -3.53
CA ARG A 179 1.03 4.08 -2.57
C ARG A 179 -0.01 3.03 -2.15
N CYS A 180 -0.23 2.03 -3.00
CA CYS A 180 -1.28 1.04 -2.85
C CYS A 180 -0.74 -0.31 -2.41
N ALA A 181 0.39 -0.71 -3.00
CA ALA A 181 1.16 -1.85 -2.56
C ALA A 181 2.61 -1.38 -2.43
N PRO A 182 3.16 -1.33 -1.20
CA PRO A 182 4.58 -1.04 -1.00
C PRO A 182 5.45 -1.94 -1.89
N ALA A 183 6.55 -1.39 -2.42
CA ALA A 183 7.44 -2.18 -3.27
C ALA A 183 7.92 -3.50 -2.62
N PRO A 184 8.28 -3.52 -1.31
CA PRO A 184 8.64 -4.78 -0.64
C PRO A 184 7.55 -5.85 -0.70
N ASP A 185 6.28 -5.47 -0.57
CA ASP A 185 5.16 -6.40 -0.65
C ASP A 185 5.08 -7.02 -2.05
N VAL A 186 5.16 -6.20 -3.09
CA VAL A 186 5.11 -6.69 -4.49
C VAL A 186 6.33 -7.55 -4.83
N TYR A 187 7.49 -7.26 -4.24
CA TYR A 187 8.70 -8.08 -4.37
C TYR A 187 8.51 -9.47 -3.74
N THR A 188 7.88 -9.55 -2.56
CA THR A 188 7.55 -10.85 -1.95
C THR A 188 6.46 -11.59 -2.73
N MET A 189 5.46 -10.87 -3.26
CA MET A 189 4.42 -11.43 -4.13
C MET A 189 4.98 -12.04 -5.43
N ALA A 190 6.08 -11.49 -5.97
CA ALA A 190 6.77 -12.06 -7.13
C ALA A 190 7.26 -13.50 -6.88
N GLY A 191 7.47 -13.87 -5.61
CA GLY A 191 7.76 -15.25 -5.19
C GLY A 191 6.61 -16.24 -5.42
N GLY A 192 5.41 -15.75 -5.71
CA GLY A 192 4.20 -16.58 -5.94
C GLY A 192 3.49 -17.04 -4.66
N ASN A 193 3.99 -16.64 -3.50
CA ASN A 193 3.34 -16.79 -2.21
C ASN A 193 3.53 -15.50 -1.41
N TYR A 194 2.46 -14.98 -0.81
CA TYR A 194 2.52 -13.77 0.01
C TYR A 194 1.80 -13.98 1.34
N ARG A 195 2.47 -13.72 2.45
CA ARG A 195 1.86 -13.86 3.78
C ARG A 195 1.47 -12.49 4.32
N LEU A 196 0.18 -12.33 4.58
CA LEU A 196 -0.37 -11.14 5.20
C LEU A 196 0.06 -11.03 6.66
N PRO A 197 0.07 -9.81 7.23
CA PRO A 197 0.25 -9.61 8.67
C PRO A 197 -0.79 -10.36 9.53
N SER A 198 -1.98 -10.62 9.00
CA SER A 198 -3.02 -11.41 9.66
C SER A 198 -2.72 -12.91 9.74
N GLY A 199 -1.64 -13.38 9.12
CA GLY A 199 -1.23 -14.79 9.11
C GLY A 199 -1.75 -15.60 7.92
N LYS A 200 -2.75 -15.10 7.17
CA LYS A 200 -3.27 -15.72 5.94
C LYS A 200 -2.24 -15.62 4.81
N SER A 201 -2.12 -16.67 4.01
CA SER A 201 -1.28 -16.70 2.80
C SER A 201 -2.10 -16.56 1.53
N TRP A 202 -1.52 -15.91 0.52
CA TRP A 202 -2.03 -15.82 -0.84
C TRP A 202 -1.16 -16.64 -1.79
N GLY A 203 -1.79 -17.40 -2.67
CA GLY A 203 -1.12 -18.03 -3.78
C GLY A 203 -1.08 -17.11 -5.02
N LYS A 204 -0.59 -17.67 -6.13
CA LYS A 204 -0.46 -16.93 -7.40
C LYS A 204 -1.78 -16.35 -7.90
N THR A 205 -2.90 -17.04 -7.69
CA THR A 205 -4.22 -16.61 -8.14
C THR A 205 -4.68 -15.36 -7.38
N GLU A 206 -4.64 -15.39 -6.05
CA GLU A 206 -5.05 -14.26 -5.21
C GLU A 206 -4.14 -13.04 -5.42
N ILE A 207 -2.84 -13.27 -5.60
CA ILE A 207 -1.89 -12.20 -5.93
C ILE A 207 -2.22 -11.58 -7.29
N ASN A 208 -2.51 -12.39 -8.31
CA ASN A 208 -2.85 -11.90 -9.64
C ASN A 208 -4.13 -11.06 -9.61
N ASP A 209 -5.15 -11.51 -8.87
CA ASP A 209 -6.40 -10.77 -8.69
C ASP A 209 -6.17 -9.44 -7.97
N TYR A 210 -5.35 -9.44 -6.92
CA TYR A 210 -4.96 -8.23 -6.20
C TYR A 210 -4.26 -7.23 -7.13
N VAL A 211 -3.26 -7.70 -7.90
CA VAL A 211 -2.49 -6.88 -8.85
C VAL A 211 -3.37 -6.25 -9.91
N LYS A 212 -4.33 -7.01 -10.46
CA LYS A 212 -5.28 -6.51 -11.48
C LYS A 212 -6.28 -5.53 -10.89
N LYS A 213 -6.95 -5.87 -9.77
CA LYS A 213 -7.99 -5.01 -9.19
C LYS A 213 -7.43 -3.72 -8.57
N ASN A 214 -6.16 -3.72 -8.17
CA ASN A 214 -5.47 -2.51 -7.73
C ASN A 214 -4.75 -1.76 -8.85
N TYR A 215 -4.87 -2.19 -10.11
CA TYR A 215 -4.27 -1.52 -11.26
C TYR A 215 -2.74 -1.37 -11.13
N LEU A 216 -2.08 -2.31 -10.45
CA LEU A 216 -0.61 -2.39 -10.42
C LEU A 216 -0.09 -2.87 -11.78
N SER A 217 -0.82 -3.79 -12.39
CA SER A 217 -0.84 -4.06 -13.82
C SER A 217 -2.24 -3.73 -14.31
N ARG A 218 -2.39 -2.59 -14.99
CA ARG A 218 -3.70 -2.17 -15.49
C ARG A 218 -4.25 -3.25 -16.45
N PRO A 219 -5.49 -3.72 -16.28
CA PRO A 219 -6.11 -4.65 -17.22
C PRO A 219 -6.20 -4.02 -18.61
N ASN A 220 -6.11 -4.85 -19.64
CA ASN A 220 -6.19 -4.41 -21.05
C ASN A 220 -7.60 -3.92 -21.39
#